data_AF-A0A1U7J483-F1
#
_entry.id   AF-A0A1U7J483-F1
#
_cell.length_a   1.000
_cell.length_b   1.000
_cell.length_c   1.000
_cell.angle_alpha   90.00
_cell.angle_beta   90.00
_cell.angle_gamma   90.00
#
_symmetry.space_group_name_H-M   'P 1'
#
loop_
_entity.id
_entity.type
_entity.pdbx_description
1 polymer ?
#
loop_
_entity_poly.entity_id
_entity_poly.type
_entity_poly.pdbx_seq_one_letter_code
_entity_poly.pdbx_strand_id
1 'polypeptide(L)'
;MSNDSASIIPASQPATLGDRLRNIAETLRQETDTQIKATSRILGAAAQIAQNHDQLIGEVVEMVEEDLSRRNQSEASTTYKVSDLRQEFKTLKAAKAHFDIKANSWDSLAEKLNETNEIPGSSGDWIPNLDHSQVLERLDRIDREIVSLQGSMERVLGLLQQMVKQS
;
A
#
# COMPACT_ATOMS: atom_id res chain seq x y z
N MET A 1 69.13 -31.57 -43.06
CA MET A 1 68.52 -30.22 -42.98
C MET A 1 67.05 -30.38 -43.34
N SER A 2 66.20 -29.72 -42.58
CA SER A 2 64.80 -30.02 -42.28
C SER A 2 63.86 -30.20 -43.48
N ASN A 3 62.98 -31.20 -43.35
CA ASN A 3 61.78 -31.35 -44.17
C ASN A 3 60.75 -30.27 -43.76
N ASP A 4 60.34 -29.43 -44.71
CA ASP A 4 59.19 -28.54 -44.57
C ASP A 4 57.90 -29.36 -44.67
N SER A 5 57.36 -29.73 -43.51
CA SER A 5 56.00 -30.27 -43.40
C SER A 5 55.01 -29.11 -43.44
N ALA A 6 54.46 -28.83 -44.63
CA ALA A 6 53.32 -27.95 -44.79
C ALA A 6 52.14 -28.48 -43.94
N SER A 7 51.81 -27.74 -42.89
CA SER A 7 50.65 -27.99 -42.04
C SER A 7 49.37 -27.75 -42.84
N ILE A 8 48.69 -28.84 -43.20
CA ILE A 8 47.38 -28.80 -43.85
C ILE A 8 46.36 -28.39 -42.79
N ILE A 9 46.02 -27.10 -42.76
CA ILE A 9 44.88 -26.58 -42.00
C ILE A 9 43.62 -27.19 -42.61
N PRO A 10 42.80 -27.96 -41.87
CA PRO A 10 41.54 -28.44 -42.42
C PRO A 10 40.61 -27.24 -42.59
N ALA A 11 40.22 -26.98 -43.84
CA ALA A 11 39.18 -26.01 -44.16
C ALA A 11 37.91 -26.34 -43.36
N SER A 12 37.42 -25.33 -42.62
CA SER A 12 36.13 -25.32 -41.94
C SER A 12 35.05 -25.83 -42.92
N GLN A 13 34.55 -27.04 -42.67
CA GLN A 13 33.41 -27.54 -43.42
C GLN A 13 32.17 -26.71 -43.04
N PRO A 14 31.33 -26.34 -44.01
CA PRO A 14 30.09 -25.62 -43.74
C PRO A 14 29.19 -26.48 -42.84
N ALA A 15 28.72 -25.89 -41.74
CA ALA A 15 27.88 -26.57 -40.74
C ALA A 15 26.73 -27.32 -41.42
N THR A 16 26.69 -28.63 -41.20
CA THR A 16 25.71 -29.50 -41.84
C THR A 16 24.31 -29.23 -41.27
N LEU A 17 23.27 -29.63 -42.00
CA LEU A 17 21.89 -29.49 -41.52
C LEU A 17 21.68 -30.21 -40.17
N GLY A 18 22.39 -31.31 -39.94
CA GLY A 18 22.40 -32.02 -38.66
C GLY A 18 22.97 -31.19 -37.51
N ASP A 19 24.03 -30.43 -37.75
CA ASP A 19 24.62 -29.53 -36.74
C ASP A 19 23.65 -28.39 -36.39
N ARG A 20 22.92 -27.88 -37.39
CA ARG A 20 21.88 -26.85 -37.17
C ARG A 20 20.72 -27.40 -36.34
N LEU A 21 20.23 -28.61 -36.64
CA LEU A 21 19.18 -29.26 -35.85
C LEU A 21 19.63 -29.54 -34.42
N ARG A 22 20.89 -29.93 -34.22
CA ARG A 22 21.45 -30.17 -32.88
C ARG A 22 21.58 -28.87 -32.08
N ASN A 23 22.01 -27.78 -32.71
CA ASN A 23 22.04 -26.46 -32.08
C ASN A 23 20.63 -25.96 -31.71
N ILE A 24 19.63 -26.17 -32.58
CA ILE A 24 18.24 -25.80 -32.28
C ILE A 24 17.72 -26.60 -31.09
N ALA A 25 17.97 -27.91 -31.05
CA ALA A 25 17.56 -28.76 -29.94
C ALA A 25 18.22 -28.35 -28.61
N GLU A 26 19.52 -28.02 -28.65
CA GLU A 26 20.24 -27.54 -27.47
C GLU A 26 19.70 -26.18 -26.99
N THR A 27 19.44 -25.26 -27.92
CA THR A 27 18.88 -23.93 -27.60
C THR A 27 17.49 -24.06 -26.97
N LEU A 28 16.61 -24.89 -27.54
CA LEU A 28 15.27 -25.15 -27.00
C LEU A 28 15.33 -25.73 -25.59
N ARG A 29 16.28 -26.64 -25.34
CA ARG A 29 16.47 -27.21 -24.00
C ARG A 29 16.93 -26.16 -22.99
N GLN A 30 17.91 -25.34 -23.36
CA GLN A 30 18.42 -24.28 -22.50
C GLN A 30 17.37 -23.19 -22.21
N GLU A 31 16.55 -22.85 -23.20
CA GLU A 31 15.42 -21.93 -23.03
C GLU A 31 14.37 -22.51 -22.07
N THR A 32 14.03 -23.80 -22.23
CA THR A 32 13.11 -24.50 -21.33
C THR A 32 13.62 -24.50 -19.88
N ASP A 33 14.89 -24.81 -19.67
CA ASP A 33 15.51 -24.79 -18.33
C ASP A 33 15.49 -23.38 -17.71
N THR A 34 15.74 -22.37 -18.54
CA THR A 34 15.68 -20.96 -18.12
C THR A 34 14.25 -20.55 -17.75
N GLN A 35 13.26 -20.97 -18.53
CA GLN A 35 11.85 -20.70 -18.28
C GLN A 35 11.36 -21.39 -17.00
N ILE A 36 11.74 -22.64 -16.77
CA ILE A 36 11.42 -23.37 -15.53
C ILE A 36 11.99 -22.63 -14.32
N LYS A 37 13.24 -22.15 -14.41
CA LYS A 37 13.90 -21.39 -13.34
C LYS A 37 13.28 -20.02 -13.11
N ALA A 38 12.87 -19.33 -14.16
CA ALA A 38 12.16 -18.06 -14.05
C ALA A 38 10.79 -18.26 -13.39
N THR A 39 10.05 -19.28 -13.83
CA THR A 39 8.71 -19.58 -13.31
C THR A 39 8.75 -19.98 -11.84
N SER A 40 9.71 -20.80 -11.42
CA SER A 40 9.84 -21.18 -10.01
C SER A 40 10.21 -20.00 -9.11
N ARG A 41 11.04 -19.07 -9.58
CA ARG A 41 11.34 -17.81 -8.87
C ARG A 41 10.13 -16.90 -8.76
N ILE A 42 9.35 -16.76 -9.84
CA ILE A 42 8.10 -15.99 -9.82
C ILE A 42 7.11 -16.61 -8.83
N LEU A 43 6.96 -17.93 -8.84
CA LEU A 43 6.07 -18.62 -7.90
C LEU A 43 6.52 -18.44 -6.44
N GLY A 44 7.83 -18.51 -6.17
CA GLY A 44 8.38 -18.24 -4.84
C GLY A 44 8.13 -16.80 -4.39
N ALA A 45 8.33 -15.82 -5.27
CA ALA A 45 8.04 -14.42 -4.98
C ALA A 45 6.53 -14.20 -4.75
N ALA A 46 5.67 -14.83 -5.54
CA ALA A 46 4.22 -14.75 -5.36
C ALA A 46 3.78 -15.35 -4.02
N ALA A 47 4.35 -16.49 -3.61
CA ALA A 47 4.09 -17.07 -2.29
C ALA A 47 4.51 -16.14 -1.14
N GLN A 48 5.66 -15.49 -1.28
CA GLN A 48 6.12 -14.50 -0.29
C GLN A 48 5.20 -13.26 -0.25
N ILE A 49 4.74 -12.78 -1.40
CA ILE A 49 3.77 -11.67 -1.47
C ILE A 49 2.45 -12.05 -0.81
N ALA A 50 1.94 -13.26 -1.05
CA ALA A 50 0.73 -13.74 -0.41
C ALA A 50 0.86 -13.79 1.12
N GLN A 51 1.99 -14.30 1.62
CA GLN A 51 2.27 -14.33 3.06
C GLN A 51 2.33 -12.92 3.67
N ASN A 52 3.01 -11.98 3.00
CA ASN A 52 3.05 -10.58 3.46
C ASN A 52 1.66 -9.94 3.46
N HIS A 53 0.84 -10.28 2.46
CA HIS A 53 -0.52 -9.77 2.35
C HIS A 53 -1.43 -10.31 3.47
N ASP A 54 -1.32 -11.60 3.80
CA ASP A 54 -2.05 -12.18 4.93
C ASP A 54 -1.65 -11.54 6.27
N GLN A 55 -0.35 -11.24 6.44
CA GLN A 55 0.13 -10.52 7.62
C GLN A 55 -0.42 -9.09 7.68
N LEU A 56 -0.40 -8.36 6.56
CA LEU A 56 -0.95 -7.00 6.48
C LEU A 56 -2.44 -6.99 6.81
N ILE A 57 -3.20 -7.95 6.31
CA ILE A 57 -4.62 -8.11 6.65
C ILE A 57 -4.78 -8.26 8.16
N GLY A 58 -3.99 -9.12 8.80
CA GLY A 58 -4.02 -9.31 10.25
C GLY A 58 -3.77 -8.02 11.03
N GLU A 59 -2.72 -7.28 10.66
CA GLU A 59 -2.37 -6.01 11.30
C GLU A 59 -3.46 -4.94 11.13
N VAL A 60 -4.04 -4.84 9.93
CA VAL A 60 -5.14 -3.90 9.67
C VAL A 60 -6.39 -4.29 10.47
N VAL A 61 -6.69 -5.58 10.60
CA VAL A 61 -7.81 -6.05 11.44
C VAL A 61 -7.58 -5.66 12.90
N GLU A 62 -6.39 -5.91 13.44
CA GLU A 62 -6.05 -5.54 14.82
C GLU A 62 -6.18 -4.03 15.05
N MET A 63 -5.67 -3.21 14.12
CA MET A 63 -5.76 -1.76 14.21
C MET A 63 -7.21 -1.26 14.14
N VAL A 64 -8.03 -1.85 13.27
CA VAL A 64 -9.46 -1.52 13.16
C VAL A 64 -10.22 -1.94 14.42
N GLU A 65 -9.93 -3.13 14.96
CA GLU A 65 -10.53 -3.59 16.22
C GLU A 65 -10.12 -2.70 17.40
N GLU A 66 -8.86 -2.26 17.45
CA GLU A 66 -8.38 -1.32 18.45
C GLU A 66 -9.09 0.03 18.31
N ASP A 67 -9.22 0.56 17.10
CA ASP A 67 -9.90 1.83 16.83
C ASP A 67 -11.40 1.77 17.17
N LEU A 68 -12.07 0.65 16.86
CA LEU A 68 -13.46 0.41 17.26
C LEU A 68 -13.58 0.30 18.78
N SER A 69 -12.64 -0.37 19.43
CA SER A 69 -12.63 -0.49 20.90
C SER A 69 -12.40 0.86 21.58
N ARG A 70 -11.49 1.68 21.03
CA ARG A 70 -11.27 3.06 21.46
C ARG A 70 -12.53 3.90 21.26
N ARG A 71 -13.20 3.80 20.12
CA ARG A 71 -14.50 4.46 19.90
C ARG A 71 -15.55 4.01 20.89
N ASN A 72 -15.75 2.71 21.10
CA ASN A 72 -16.74 2.21 22.06
C ASN A 72 -16.43 2.66 23.51
N GLN A 73 -15.15 2.77 23.88
CA GLN A 73 -14.75 3.34 25.18
C GLN A 73 -14.93 4.85 25.26
N SER A 74 -14.78 5.57 24.14
CA SER A 74 -15.01 7.02 24.03
C SER A 74 -16.51 7.37 23.97
N GLU A 75 -17.30 6.48 23.36
CA GLU A 75 -18.76 6.50 23.24
C GLU A 75 -19.45 5.89 24.46
N ALA A 76 -18.72 5.61 25.53
CA ALA A 76 -19.25 5.72 26.90
C ALA A 76 -19.58 7.19 27.23
N SER A 77 -20.21 7.88 26.28
CA SER A 77 -20.90 9.15 26.39
C SER A 77 -21.75 9.05 27.63
N THR A 78 -21.43 9.88 28.60
CA THR A 78 -22.14 10.00 29.87
C THR A 78 -23.61 10.23 29.56
N THR A 79 -24.43 9.17 29.59
CA THR A 79 -25.87 9.30 29.43
C THR A 79 -26.38 9.96 30.69
N TYR A 80 -26.69 11.25 30.61
CA TYR A 80 -27.19 12.00 31.75
C TYR A 80 -28.62 11.53 32.05
N LYS A 81 -28.78 10.78 33.15
CA LYS A 81 -30.10 10.43 33.68
C LYS A 81 -30.61 11.53 34.59
N VAL A 82 -31.93 11.73 34.58
CA VAL A 82 -32.62 12.73 35.43
C VAL A 82 -32.35 12.51 36.92
N SER A 83 -32.20 11.25 37.36
CA SER A 83 -31.85 10.92 38.75
C SER A 83 -30.50 11.51 39.16
N ASP A 84 -29.52 11.41 38.27
CA ASP A 84 -28.12 11.72 38.57
C ASP A 84 -27.95 13.24 38.60
N LEU A 85 -28.57 13.94 37.64
CA LEU A 85 -28.64 15.41 37.60
C LEU A 85 -29.35 16.00 38.83
N ARG A 86 -30.41 15.33 39.32
CA ARG A 86 -31.13 15.77 40.53
C ARG A 86 -30.29 15.56 41.79
N GLN A 87 -29.54 14.46 41.86
CA GLN A 87 -28.67 14.17 42.99
C GLN A 87 -27.51 15.16 43.09
N GLU A 88 -26.92 15.54 41.95
CA GLU A 88 -25.75 16.41 41.88
C GLU A 88 -26.10 17.88 42.14
N PHE A 89 -27.11 18.42 41.45
CA PHE A 89 -27.40 19.87 41.48
C PHE A 89 -28.54 20.27 42.42
N LYS A 90 -29.33 19.30 42.92
CA LYS A 90 -30.47 19.45 43.86
C LYS A 90 -31.63 20.34 43.39
N THR A 91 -31.37 21.34 42.54
CA THR A 91 -32.35 22.28 41.99
C THR A 91 -32.11 22.49 40.50
N LEU A 92 -33.19 22.60 39.74
CA LEU A 92 -33.12 22.77 38.28
C LEU A 92 -32.40 24.08 37.90
N LYS A 93 -32.53 25.12 38.73
CA LYS A 93 -31.87 26.41 38.50
C LYS A 93 -30.35 26.31 38.59
N ALA A 94 -29.83 25.52 39.53
CA ALA A 94 -28.39 25.29 39.67
C ALA A 94 -27.83 24.49 38.48
N ALA A 95 -28.53 23.44 38.06
CA ALA A 95 -28.14 22.65 36.89
C ALA A 95 -28.14 23.50 35.60
N LYS A 96 -29.20 24.29 35.38
CA LYS A 96 -29.29 25.21 34.23
C LYS A 96 -28.17 26.25 34.21
N ALA A 97 -27.78 26.78 35.37
CA ALA A 97 -26.69 27.73 35.46
C ALA A 97 -25.32 27.07 35.23
N HIS A 98 -25.16 25.81 35.63
CA HIS A 98 -23.92 25.06 35.43
C HIS A 98 -23.68 24.70 33.96
N PHE A 99 -24.71 24.24 33.26
CA PHE A 99 -24.61 23.84 31.85
C PHE A 99 -24.91 24.98 30.87
N ASP A 100 -25.38 26.13 31.35
CA ASP A 100 -25.87 27.26 30.54
C ASP A 100 -26.99 26.88 29.52
N ILE A 101 -27.76 25.84 29.83
CA ILE A 101 -28.83 25.32 28.97
C ILE A 101 -30.21 25.81 29.44
N LYS A 102 -30.99 26.35 28.51
CA LYS A 102 -32.40 26.72 28.75
C LYS A 102 -33.30 25.48 28.67
N ALA A 103 -33.61 24.88 29.82
CA ALA A 103 -34.60 23.81 29.97
C ALA A 103 -35.78 24.21 30.87
N ASN A 104 -36.97 23.66 30.59
CA ASN A 104 -38.20 23.95 31.35
C ASN A 104 -38.54 22.85 32.37
N SER A 105 -37.93 21.68 32.25
CA SER A 105 -38.06 20.54 33.16
C SER A 105 -36.71 19.82 33.27
N TRP A 106 -36.60 18.89 34.21
CA TRP A 106 -35.41 18.03 34.33
C TRP A 106 -35.29 17.08 33.14
N ASP A 107 -36.41 16.56 32.65
CA ASP A 107 -36.44 15.67 31.48
C ASP A 107 -35.92 16.40 30.24
N SER A 108 -36.40 17.63 29.99
CA SER A 108 -35.88 18.45 28.89
C SER A 108 -34.44 18.93 29.07
N LEU A 109 -33.90 18.91 30.29
CA LEU A 109 -32.48 19.21 30.53
C LEU A 109 -31.62 17.98 30.21
N ALA A 110 -32.03 16.80 30.69
CA ALA A 110 -31.35 15.54 30.41
C ALA A 110 -31.39 15.21 28.92
N GLU A 111 -32.54 15.39 28.26
CA GLU A 111 -32.71 15.24 26.82
C GLU A 111 -31.78 16.18 26.06
N LYS A 112 -31.75 17.48 26.39
CA LYS A 112 -30.82 18.43 25.74
C LYS A 112 -29.36 18.12 25.99
N LEU A 113 -28.99 17.67 27.19
CA LEU A 113 -27.62 17.27 27.49
C LEU A 113 -27.24 16.03 26.70
N ASN A 114 -28.15 15.06 26.58
CA ASN A 114 -27.95 13.86 25.79
C ASN A 114 -27.98 14.16 24.29
N GLU A 115 -28.80 15.08 23.78
CA GLU A 115 -28.80 15.52 22.37
C GLU A 115 -27.56 16.34 22.01
N THR A 116 -27.04 17.13 22.95
CA THR A 116 -25.78 17.87 22.74
C THR A 116 -24.57 16.94 22.83
N ASN A 117 -24.68 15.84 23.59
CA ASN A 117 -23.66 14.80 23.70
C ASN A 117 -23.77 13.75 22.58
N GLU A 118 -24.98 13.48 22.10
CA GLU A 118 -25.30 12.75 20.87
C GLU A 118 -25.23 13.73 19.71
N ILE A 119 -24.02 14.16 19.35
CA ILE A 119 -23.84 14.83 18.06
C ILE A 119 -24.23 13.82 16.96
N PRO A 120 -25.30 14.04 16.19
CA PRO A 120 -25.56 13.29 14.98
C PRO A 120 -24.68 13.93 13.91
N GLY A 121 -23.47 13.39 13.72
CA GLY A 121 -22.55 13.67 12.62
C GLY A 121 -22.58 15.09 12.01
N SER A 122 -21.76 16.01 12.51
CA SER A 122 -21.21 17.13 11.72
C SER A 122 -20.05 17.75 12.52
N SER A 123 -18.81 17.39 12.24
CA SER A 123 -18.11 17.89 11.05
C SER A 123 -17.16 16.80 10.55
N GLY A 124 -17.11 16.59 9.24
CA GLY A 124 -16.17 15.69 8.59
C GLY A 124 -14.73 16.22 8.69
N ASP A 125 -14.14 16.09 9.86
CA ASP A 125 -12.75 16.42 10.14
C ASP A 125 -12.19 15.42 11.17
N TRP A 126 -12.09 14.17 10.76
CA TRP A 126 -11.21 13.17 11.38
C TRP A 126 -10.48 12.42 10.27
N ILE A 127 -9.71 13.18 9.49
CA ILE A 127 -8.43 12.66 9.01
C ILE A 127 -7.51 12.73 10.23
N PRO A 128 -6.86 11.64 10.65
CA PRO A 128 -5.97 11.66 11.81
C PRO A 128 -4.75 12.50 11.46
N ASN A 129 -4.79 13.78 11.78
CA ASN A 129 -3.66 14.73 11.80
C ASN A 129 -2.56 14.46 10.75
N LEU A 130 -2.97 14.15 9.52
CA LEU A 130 -2.10 14.16 8.37
C LEU A 130 -2.33 15.54 7.79
N ASP A 131 -1.56 16.49 8.31
CA ASP A 131 -1.56 17.88 7.89
C ASP A 131 -1.72 17.88 6.36
N HIS A 132 -2.80 18.49 5.88
CA HIS A 132 -3.15 18.49 4.45
C HIS A 132 -1.97 18.98 3.60
N SER A 133 -1.10 19.81 4.20
CA SER A 133 0.18 20.22 3.65
C SER A 133 1.16 19.05 3.37
N GLN A 134 1.26 18.07 4.26
CA GLN A 134 2.10 16.87 4.09
C GLN A 134 1.57 15.94 3.00
N VAL A 135 0.24 15.86 2.85
CA VAL A 135 -0.38 15.10 1.75
C VAL A 135 -0.08 15.76 0.40
N LEU A 136 -0.23 17.08 0.32
CA LEU A 136 0.11 17.85 -0.88
C LEU A 136 1.61 17.78 -1.19
N GLU A 137 2.48 17.88 -0.18
CA GLU A 137 3.93 17.73 -0.35
C GLU A 137 4.31 16.33 -0.83
N ARG A 138 3.66 15.29 -0.32
CA ARG A 138 3.85 13.91 -0.77
C ARG A 138 3.39 13.71 -2.21
N LEU A 139 2.24 14.26 -2.60
CA LEU A 139 1.75 14.21 -3.99
C LEU A 139 2.71 14.92 -4.94
N ASP A 140 3.16 16.13 -4.59
CA ASP A 140 4.15 16.89 -5.36
C ASP A 140 5.48 16.13 -5.50
N ARG A 141 5.89 15.43 -4.44
CA ARG A 141 7.10 14.60 -4.46
C ARG A 141 6.92 13.41 -5.40
N ILE A 142 5.78 12.73 -5.33
CA ILE A 142 5.47 11.58 -6.20
C ILE A 142 5.45 12.01 -7.67
N ASP A 143 4.82 13.14 -7.99
CA ASP A 143 4.77 13.65 -9.37
C ASP A 143 6.17 13.96 -9.92
N ARG A 144 7.04 14.57 -9.11
CA ARG A 144 8.45 14.78 -9.50
C ARG A 144 9.21 13.47 -9.71
N GLU A 145 8.97 12.47 -8.86
CA GLU A 145 9.59 11.15 -8.99
C GLU A 145 9.10 10.43 -10.27
N ILE A 146 7.82 10.52 -10.62
CA ILE A 146 7.26 9.95 -11.85
C ILE A 146 7.86 10.60 -13.10
N VAL A 147 7.95 11.94 -13.12
CA VAL A 147 8.57 12.66 -14.26
C VAL A 147 10.06 12.30 -14.39
N SER A 148 10.78 12.17 -13.27
CA SER A 148 12.17 11.72 -13.27
C SER A 148 12.31 10.28 -13.79
N LEU A 149 11.41 9.38 -13.37
CA LEU A 149 11.38 7.99 -13.82
C LEU A 149 11.15 7.92 -15.33
N GLN A 150 10.18 8.66 -15.85
CA GLN A 150 9.90 8.74 -17.29
C GLN A 150 11.13 9.23 -18.07
N GLY A 151 11.78 10.31 -17.62
CA GLY A 151 13.00 10.81 -18.27
C GLY A 151 14.17 9.81 -18.20
N SER A 152 14.27 9.03 -17.12
CA SER A 152 15.27 7.96 -17.02
C SER A 152 14.98 6.80 -17.98
N MET A 153 13.71 6.43 -18.12
CA MET A 153 13.24 5.38 -19.01
C MET A 153 13.46 5.77 -20.48
N GLU A 154 13.18 7.02 -20.85
CA GLU A 154 13.45 7.55 -22.19
C GLU A 154 14.95 7.52 -22.53
N ARG A 155 15.84 7.85 -21.57
CA ARG A 155 17.30 7.72 -21.78
C ARG A 155 17.73 6.27 -21.97
N VAL A 156 17.20 5.34 -21.17
CA VAL A 156 17.50 3.92 -21.33
C VAL A 156 17.02 3.40 -22.68
N LEU A 157 15.81 3.76 -23.10
CA LEU A 157 15.28 3.41 -24.42
C LEU A 157 16.13 4.01 -25.55
N GLY A 158 16.58 5.27 -25.41
CA GLY A 158 17.49 5.90 -26.37
C GLY A 158 18.84 5.19 -26.48
N LEU A 159 19.45 4.79 -25.35
CA LEU A 159 20.70 4.04 -25.33
C LEU A 159 20.53 2.64 -25.96
N LEU A 160 19.45 1.94 -25.65
CA LEU A 160 19.13 0.65 -26.27
C LEU A 160 18.95 0.79 -27.79
N GLN A 161 18.26 1.83 -28.25
CA GLN A 161 18.08 2.09 -29.68
C GLN A 161 19.40 2.43 -30.38
N GLN A 162 20.32 3.11 -29.68
CA GLN A 162 21.65 3.41 -30.21
C GLN A 162 22.53 2.15 -30.28
N MET A 163 22.45 1.26 -29.28
CA MET A 163 23.15 -0.03 -29.32
C MET A 163 22.62 -0.94 -30.43
N VAL A 164 21.30 -0.96 -30.66
CA VAL A 164 20.70 -1.74 -31.76
C VAL A 164 21.08 -1.19 -33.13
N LYS A 165 21.32 0.12 -33.28
CA LYS A 165 21.80 0.72 -34.55
C LYS A 165 23.31 0.53 -34.81
N GLN A 166 24.09 0.18 -33.79
CA GLN A 166 25.53 -0.05 -33.91
C GLN A 166 25.90 -1.54 -34.06
N SER A 167 24.92 -2.44 -33.92
CA SER A 167 25.04 -3.87 -34.24
C SER A 167 24.48 -4.18 -35.62
#